data_AF-A0A835RQT7-F1
#
_entry.id   AF-A0A835RQT7-F1
#
_cell.length_a   1.000
_cell.length_b   1.000
_cell.length_c   1.000
_cell.angle_alpha   90.00
_cell.angle_beta   90.00
_cell.angle_gamma   90.00
#
_symmetry.space_group_name_H-M   'P 1'
#
loop_
_entity.id
_entity.type
_entity.pdbx_description
1 polymer ?
#
loop_
_entity_poly.entity_id
_entity_poly.type
_entity_poly.pdbx_seq_one_letter_code
_entity_poly.pdbx_strand_id
1 'polypeptide(L)'
;MTTTTTAKATAMATSTCKLSEELDRIFHRFDMNGDGKISSAELGEALRILGSTSPDEIHRMMAELDTDGDGYISYDEFAAFWRVNSDLMKDVAKIF
;
A
#
# COMPACT_ATOMS: atom_id res chain seq x y z
N MET A 1 33.45 9.51 -13.77
CA MET A 1 33.06 8.51 -12.75
C MET A 1 31.87 7.75 -13.31
N THR A 2 32.03 6.43 -13.40
CA THR A 2 31.04 5.36 -13.66
C THR A 2 29.98 5.56 -14.75
N THR A 3 30.25 4.94 -15.89
CA THR A 3 29.29 4.40 -16.85
C THR A 3 28.58 3.16 -16.30
N THR A 4 27.25 3.13 -16.26
CA THR A 4 26.45 1.88 -16.23
C THR A 4 25.05 2.29 -16.74
N THR A 5 24.75 2.11 -18.03
CA THR A 5 24.24 0.86 -18.61
C THR A 5 23.09 0.29 -17.79
N THR A 6 21.85 0.48 -18.23
CA THR A 6 20.93 -0.62 -18.58
C THR A 6 19.58 -0.02 -18.94
N ALA A 7 19.29 -0.07 -20.23
CA ALA A 7 17.94 0.08 -20.75
C ALA A 7 17.05 -1.02 -20.17
N LYS A 8 15.95 -0.65 -19.52
CA LYS A 8 14.73 -1.46 -19.46
C LYS A 8 13.51 -0.58 -19.19
N ALA A 9 13.13 0.21 -20.19
CA ALA A 9 11.83 0.85 -20.26
C ALA A 9 11.05 0.22 -21.42
N THR A 10 10.76 -1.08 -21.32
CA THR A 10 9.93 -1.80 -22.28
C THR A 10 8.63 -2.21 -21.60
N ALA A 11 7.55 -1.53 -22.01
CA ALA A 11 6.17 -2.01 -22.08
C ALA A 11 5.53 -2.60 -20.80
N MET A 12 5.02 -1.75 -19.89
CA MET A 12 3.95 -2.11 -18.93
C MET A 12 3.01 -0.92 -18.65
N ALA A 13 2.69 -0.13 -19.67
CA ALA A 13 2.01 1.17 -19.52
C ALA A 13 0.47 1.16 -19.64
N THR A 14 -0.20 0.00 -19.67
CA THR A 14 -1.66 -0.04 -19.94
C THR A 14 -2.54 -0.53 -18.80
N SER A 15 -1.99 -1.02 -17.69
CA SER A 15 -2.79 -1.45 -16.52
C SER A 15 -2.35 -0.82 -15.18
N THR A 16 -1.19 -0.16 -15.14
CA THR A 16 -0.59 0.42 -13.93
C THR A 16 -1.14 1.80 -13.57
N CYS A 17 -1.61 2.59 -14.54
CA CYS A 17 -2.06 3.97 -14.30
C CYS A 17 -3.35 4.07 -13.47
N LYS A 18 -4.25 3.07 -13.52
CA LYS A 18 -5.46 3.05 -12.69
C LYS A 18 -5.15 2.62 -11.25
N LEU A 19 -4.30 1.61 -11.11
CA LEU A 19 -3.84 1.16 -9.79
C LEU A 19 -3.11 2.29 -9.07
N SER A 20 -2.22 3.05 -9.72
CA SER A 20 -1.53 4.15 -9.05
C SER A 20 -2.48 5.18 -8.46
N GLU A 21 -3.57 5.56 -9.16
CA GLU A 21 -4.53 6.53 -8.62
C GLU A 21 -5.36 5.99 -7.45
N GLU A 22 -5.73 4.71 -7.51
CA GLU A 22 -6.49 4.04 -6.46
C GLU A 22 -5.63 3.79 -5.23
N LEU A 23 -4.38 3.39 -5.45
CA LEU A 23 -3.36 3.27 -4.40
C LEU A 23 -3.12 4.61 -3.76
N ASP A 24 -2.91 5.67 -4.52
CA ASP A 24 -2.61 6.99 -3.98
C ASP A 24 -3.82 7.55 -3.20
N ARG A 25 -5.05 7.36 -3.71
CA ARG A 25 -6.27 7.74 -2.99
C ARG A 25 -6.44 7.01 -1.67
N ILE A 26 -6.18 5.69 -1.67
CA ILE A 26 -6.34 4.87 -0.47
C ILE A 26 -5.18 5.15 0.48
N PHE A 27 -3.96 5.24 0.00
CA PHE A 27 -2.79 5.59 0.78
C PHE A 27 -2.98 6.91 1.54
N HIS A 28 -3.42 7.98 0.86
CA HIS A 28 -3.76 9.26 1.51
C HIS A 28 -4.97 9.19 2.46
N ARG A 29 -5.79 8.14 2.37
CA ARG A 29 -6.90 7.92 3.30
C ARG A 29 -6.42 7.28 4.60
N PHE A 30 -5.40 6.44 4.51
CA PHE A 30 -4.79 5.74 5.63
C PHE A 30 -3.69 6.59 6.30
N ASP A 31 -2.88 7.30 5.50
CA ASP A 31 -1.88 8.25 5.96
C ASP A 31 -2.54 9.55 6.45
N MET A 32 -2.90 9.57 7.74
CA MET A 32 -3.55 10.71 8.37
C MET A 32 -2.57 11.86 8.63
N ASN A 33 -1.28 11.55 8.79
CA ASN A 33 -0.25 12.51 9.15
C ASN A 33 0.43 13.13 7.90
N GLY A 34 0.33 12.49 6.74
CA GLY A 34 0.86 12.94 5.46
C GLY A 34 2.37 12.75 5.29
N ASP A 35 2.99 11.82 6.02
CA ASP A 35 4.44 11.57 6.00
C ASP A 35 4.88 10.60 4.90
N GLY A 36 3.93 10.04 4.14
CA GLY A 36 4.22 9.15 3.04
C GLY A 36 4.44 7.69 3.46
N LYS A 37 4.06 7.32 4.69
CA LYS A 37 4.11 5.95 5.23
C LYS A 37 2.93 5.70 6.16
N ILE A 38 2.43 4.47 6.19
CA ILE A 38 1.31 4.11 7.06
C ILE A 38 1.86 3.41 8.28
N SER A 39 1.74 4.02 9.46
CA SER A 39 2.09 3.36 10.72
C SER A 39 1.04 2.33 11.13
N SER A 40 1.43 1.37 11.98
CA SER A 40 0.48 0.39 12.57
C SER A 40 -0.69 1.06 13.30
N ALA A 41 -0.48 2.23 13.89
CA ALA A 41 -1.52 3.02 14.54
C ALA A 41 -2.52 3.60 13.53
N GLU A 42 -2.03 4.13 12.41
CA GLU A 42 -2.86 4.69 11.33
C GLU A 42 -3.62 3.62 10.58
N LEU A 43 -2.96 2.51 10.27
CA LEU A 43 -3.60 1.33 9.71
C LEU A 43 -4.73 0.85 10.63
N GLY A 44 -4.49 0.80 11.94
CA GLY A 44 -5.48 0.40 12.92
C GLY A 44 -6.68 1.36 13.01
N GLU A 45 -6.45 2.67 12.98
CA GLU A 45 -7.53 3.66 13.01
C GLU A 45 -8.37 3.59 11.72
N ALA A 46 -7.73 3.47 10.56
CA ALA A 46 -8.41 3.34 9.27
C ALA A 46 -9.20 2.03 9.16
N LEU A 47 -8.65 0.90 9.62
CA LEU A 47 -9.37 -0.38 9.68
C LEU A 47 -10.52 -0.35 10.69
N ARG A 48 -10.38 0.38 11.80
CA ARG A 48 -11.49 0.57 12.77
C ARG A 48 -12.65 1.35 12.16
N ILE A 49 -12.36 2.29 11.26
CA ILE A 49 -13.37 3.05 10.50
C ILE A 49 -14.03 2.17 9.42
N LEU A 50 -13.27 1.29 8.77
CA LEU A 50 -13.76 0.45 7.68
C LEU A 50 -14.59 -0.75 8.15
N GLY A 51 -14.31 -1.25 9.36
CA GLY A 51 -15.06 -2.32 10.01
C GLY A 51 -14.24 -2.96 11.11
N SER A 52 -14.73 -2.87 12.36
CA SER A 52 -14.12 -3.38 13.60
C SER A 52 -13.13 -4.53 13.39
N THR A 53 -11.85 -4.18 13.31
CA THR A 53 -10.74 -5.12 13.20
C THR A 53 -9.94 -5.06 14.51
N SER A 54 -9.61 -6.22 15.08
CA SER A 54 -8.88 -6.33 16.34
C SER A 54 -7.40 -5.94 16.20
N PRO A 55 -6.74 -5.45 17.26
CA PRO A 55 -5.31 -5.12 17.23
C PRO A 55 -4.42 -6.30 16.80
N ASP A 56 -4.78 -7.53 17.16
CA ASP A 56 -4.08 -8.74 16.71
C ASP A 56 -4.16 -8.95 15.18
N GLU A 57 -5.30 -8.61 14.58
CA GLU A 57 -5.50 -8.72 13.14
C GLU A 57 -4.76 -7.61 12.41
N ILE A 58 -4.76 -6.39 12.95
CA ILE A 58 -3.94 -5.28 12.46
C ILE A 58 -2.46 -5.68 12.46
N HIS A 59 -1.97 -6.30 13.53
CA HIS A 59 -0.58 -6.74 13.62
C HIS A 59 -0.25 -7.85 12.61
N ARG A 60 -1.19 -8.75 12.31
CA ARG A 60 -1.03 -9.76 11.26
C ARG A 60 -1.01 -9.14 9.86
N MET A 61 -1.95 -8.24 9.59
CA MET A 61 -1.99 -7.51 8.31
C MET A 61 -0.74 -6.67 8.12
N MET A 62 -0.27 -6.02 9.18
CA MET A 62 0.99 -5.29 9.18
C MET A 62 2.14 -6.21 8.81
N ALA A 63 2.30 -7.35 9.49
CA ALA A 63 3.38 -8.30 9.19
C ALA A 63 3.30 -8.95 7.80
N GLU A 64 2.14 -8.94 7.14
CA GLU A 64 1.99 -9.41 5.75
C GLU A 64 2.33 -8.31 4.72
N LEU A 65 2.20 -7.04 5.10
CA LEU A 65 2.43 -5.87 4.25
C LEU A 65 3.86 -5.33 4.42
N ASP A 66 4.29 -5.17 5.66
CA ASP A 66 5.60 -4.74 6.13
C ASP A 66 6.61 -5.88 5.88
N THR A 67 7.33 -5.77 4.76
CA THR A 67 8.28 -6.80 4.33
C THR A 67 9.68 -6.54 4.89
N ASP A 68 10.01 -5.29 5.16
CA ASP A 68 11.29 -4.89 5.73
C ASP A 68 11.34 -4.96 7.27
N GLY A 69 10.17 -5.05 7.91
CA GLY A 69 9.99 -5.16 9.35
C GLY A 69 10.23 -3.86 10.10
N ASP A 70 10.09 -2.70 9.44
CA ASP A 70 10.35 -1.40 10.04
C ASP A 70 9.18 -0.88 10.91
N GLY A 71 8.03 -1.57 10.85
CA GLY A 71 6.81 -1.22 11.59
C GLY A 71 5.99 -0.11 10.92
N TYR A 72 6.27 0.19 9.65
CA TYR A 72 5.56 1.10 8.77
C TYR A 72 5.31 0.41 7.42
N ILE A 73 4.34 0.90 6.67
CA ILE A 73 4.10 0.44 5.30
C ILE A 73 4.45 1.60 4.38
N SER A 74 5.54 1.44 3.63
CA SER A 74 5.98 2.41 2.65
C SER A 74 5.11 2.34 1.39
N TYR A 75 5.05 3.45 0.64
CA TYR A 75 4.32 3.49 -0.63
C TYR A 75 4.76 2.40 -1.62
N ASP A 76 6.06 2.08 -1.69
CA ASP A 76 6.57 1.00 -2.56
C ASP A 76 6.10 -0.40 -2.12
N GLU A 77 6.04 -0.67 -0.81
CA GLU A 77 5.56 -1.94 -0.27
C GLU A 77 4.06 -2.10 -0.50
N PHE A 78 3.32 -1.01 -0.29
CA PHE A 78 1.91 -0.90 -0.64
C PHE A 78 1.72 -1.13 -2.16
N ALA A 79 2.44 -0.44 -3.03
CA ALA A 79 2.30 -0.65 -4.47
C ALA A 79 2.68 -2.08 -4.91
N ALA A 80 3.68 -2.68 -4.27
CA ALA A 80 4.13 -4.04 -4.55
C ALA A 80 3.08 -5.08 -4.12
N PHE A 81 2.59 -5.01 -2.89
CA PHE A 81 1.58 -5.92 -2.38
C PHE A 81 0.29 -5.83 -3.20
N TRP A 82 -0.10 -4.63 -3.61
CA TRP A 82 -1.30 -4.42 -4.42
C TRP A 82 -1.21 -4.89 -5.87
N ARG A 83 -0.01 -4.85 -6.46
CA ARG A 83 0.21 -5.49 -7.76
C ARG A 83 0.07 -7.00 -7.70
N VAL A 84 0.37 -7.60 -6.54
CA VAL A 84 0.29 -9.06 -6.33
C VAL A 84 -1.12 -9.48 -5.93
N ASN A 85 -1.81 -8.71 -5.07
CA ASN A 85 -3.12 -9.02 -4.50
C ASN A 85 -4.24 -8.10 -5.02
N SER A 86 -4.53 -8.15 -6.32
CA SER A 86 -5.53 -7.25 -6.93
C SER A 86 -6.99 -7.54 -6.51
N ASP A 87 -7.27 -8.74 -5.98
CA ASP A 87 -8.64 -9.14 -5.64
C ASP A 87 -9.13 -8.60 -4.29
N LEU A 88 -8.22 -8.34 -3.33
CA LEU A 88 -8.56 -7.85 -2.00
C LEU A 88 -9.01 -6.39 -2.01
N MET A 89 -8.46 -5.58 -2.92
CA MET A 89 -8.74 -4.14 -3.01
C MET A 89 -10.04 -3.84 -3.77
N LYS A 90 -10.57 -4.77 -4.58
CA LYS A 90 -11.83 -4.54 -5.32
C LYS A 90 -13.01 -4.24 -4.39
N ASP A 91 -13.00 -4.76 -3.17
CA ASP A 91 -14.08 -4.54 -2.22
C ASP A 91 -13.83 -3.33 -1.32
N VAL A 92 -12.57 -3.04 -0.99
CA VAL A 92 -12.19 -1.84 -0.23
C VAL A 92 -12.36 -0.57 -1.08
N ALA A 93 -11.92 -0.58 -2.34
CA ALA A 93 -12.06 0.56 -3.26
C ALA A 93 -13.50 0.85 -3.70
N LYS A 94 -14.48 -0.02 -3.38
CA LYS A 94 -15.92 0.26 -3.57
C LYS A 94 -16.54 0.97 -2.37
N ILE A 95 -15.90 0.92 -1.20
CA ILE A 95 -16.41 1.52 0.04
C ILE A 95 -15.96 2.98 0.14
N PHE A 96 -14.82 3.32 -0.45
CA PHE A 96 -14.27 4.68 -0.54
C PHE A 96 -14.51 5.30 -1.92
#